data_AF-A0A497EHA9-F1
#
_entry.id   AF-A0A497EHA9-F1
#
_cell.length_a   1.000
_cell.length_b   1.000
_cell.length_c   1.000
_cell.angle_alpha   90.00
_cell.angle_beta   90.00
_cell.angle_gamma   90.00
#
_symmetry.space_group_name_H-M   'P 1'
#
loop_
_entity.id
_entity.type
_entity.pdbx_description
1 polymer ?
#
loop_
_entity_poly.entity_id
_entity_poly.type
_entity_poly.pdbx_seq_one_letter_code
_entity_poly.pdbx_strand_id
1 'polypeptide(L)'
;MTSLIAEAKRLLEHTRKWTVLERTIEKKVKELEACKKALQEAKHPKHTKKHSKRYAIIYKELHILTALKKKIAIDIEKIEADLRKELERIKARIRA
;
A
#
# COMPACT_ATOMS: atom_id res chain seq x y z
N MET A 1 -16.91 -21.96 -8.01
CA MET A 1 -16.07 -21.97 -6.79
C MET A 1 -14.64 -21.87 -7.26
N THR A 2 -13.93 -20.78 -6.94
CA THR A 2 -12.47 -20.72 -7.08
C THR A 2 -11.86 -21.76 -6.15
N SER A 3 -10.78 -22.42 -6.54
CA SER A 3 -10.14 -23.40 -5.66
C SER A 3 -9.38 -22.68 -4.54
N LEU A 4 -9.26 -23.33 -3.38
CA LEU A 4 -8.51 -22.82 -2.22
C LEU A 4 -7.07 -22.41 -2.60
N ILE A 5 -6.48 -23.13 -3.55
CA ILE A 5 -5.15 -22.84 -4.12
C ILE A 5 -5.17 -21.53 -4.93
N ALA A 6 -6.24 -21.25 -5.68
CA ALA A 6 -6.39 -20.01 -6.44
C ALA A 6 -6.53 -18.79 -5.52
N GLU A 7 -7.31 -18.90 -4.43
CA GLU A 7 -7.44 -17.82 -3.45
C GLU A 7 -6.13 -17.60 -2.65
N ALA A 8 -5.42 -18.68 -2.30
CA ALA A 8 -4.08 -18.57 -1.68
C ALA A 8 -3.06 -17.88 -2.61
N LYS A 9 -3.10 -18.17 -3.92
CA LYS A 9 -2.26 -17.47 -4.92
C LYS A 9 -2.61 -15.98 -5.02
N ARG A 10 -3.90 -15.64 -5.02
CA ARG A 10 -4.36 -14.25 -5.00
C ARG A 10 -3.89 -13.52 -3.74
N LEU A 11 -4.04 -14.13 -2.57
CA LEU A 11 -3.56 -13.57 -1.31
C LEU A 11 -2.06 -13.26 -1.37
N LEU A 12 -1.25 -14.19 -1.89
CA LEU A 12 0.18 -14.00 -2.05
C LEU A 12 0.51 -12.83 -3.01
N GLU A 13 -0.24 -12.70 -4.11
CA GLU A 13 -0.08 -11.59 -5.05
C GLU A 13 -0.38 -10.23 -4.40
N HIS A 14 -1.50 -10.12 -3.69
CA HIS A 14 -1.89 -8.90 -2.98
C HIS A 14 -0.89 -8.54 -1.88
N THR A 15 -0.40 -9.52 -1.13
CA THR A 15 0.62 -9.32 -0.10
C THR A 15 1.94 -8.82 -0.70
N ARG A 16 2.36 -9.37 -1.85
CA ARG A 16 3.56 -8.88 -2.57
C ARG A 16 3.38 -7.43 -3.02
N LYS A 17 2.22 -7.09 -3.60
CA LYS A 17 1.89 -5.71 -3.99
C LYS A 17 1.90 -4.78 -2.77
N TRP A 18 1.36 -5.22 -1.64
CA TRP A 18 1.39 -4.48 -0.38
C TRP A 18 2.82 -4.16 0.06
N THR A 19 3.71 -5.16 0.12
CA THR A 19 5.11 -4.95 0.54
C THR A 19 5.85 -3.99 -0.39
N VAL A 20 5.65 -4.10 -1.70
CA VAL A 20 6.25 -3.17 -2.68
C VAL A 20 5.73 -1.75 -2.47
N LEU A 21 4.43 -1.62 -2.19
CA LEU A 21 3.80 -0.34 -1.94
C LEU A 21 4.30 0.31 -0.65
N GLU A 22 4.49 -0.47 0.42
CA GLU A 22 5.09 0.01 1.67
C GLU A 22 6.49 0.58 1.46
N ARG A 23 7.36 -0.17 0.78
CA ARG A 23 8.71 0.30 0.44
C ARG A 23 8.68 1.57 -0.40
N THR A 24 7.73 1.69 -1.31
CA THR A 24 7.55 2.89 -2.14
C THR A 24 7.09 4.08 -1.29
N ILE A 25 6.14 3.87 -0.39
CA ILE A 25 5.65 4.91 0.53
C ILE A 25 6.79 5.39 1.43
N GLU A 26 7.56 4.48 2.04
CA GLU A 26 8.71 4.85 2.87
C GLU A 26 9.73 5.71 2.14
N LYS A 27 10.07 5.34 0.89
CA LYS A 27 10.96 6.15 0.05
C LYS A 27 10.38 7.55 -0.19
N LYS A 28 9.10 7.63 -0.52
CA LYS A 28 8.41 8.91 -0.78
C LYS A 28 8.29 9.78 0.48
N VAL A 29 8.12 9.17 1.66
CA VAL A 29 8.16 9.89 2.94
C VAL A 29 9.53 10.52 3.16
N LYS A 30 10.61 9.75 2.95
CA LYS A 30 11.99 10.29 3.04
C LYS A 30 12.23 11.42 2.04
N GLU A 31 11.75 11.29 0.80
CA GLU A 31 11.84 12.36 -0.21
C GLU A 31 11.06 13.62 0.21
N LEU A 32 9.88 13.46 0.83
CA LEU A 32 9.05 14.55 1.31
C LEU A 32 9.74 15.30 2.45
N GLU A 33 10.30 14.57 3.41
CA GLU A 33 11.06 15.13 4.54
C GLU A 33 12.29 15.90 4.07
N ALA A 34 13.04 15.34 3.11
CA ALA A 34 14.17 16.02 2.49
C ALA A 34 13.73 17.31 1.76
N CYS A 35 12.60 17.28 1.04
CA CYS A 35 12.05 18.47 0.41
C CYS A 35 11.59 19.52 1.43
N LYS A 36 11.00 19.09 2.55
CA LYS A 36 10.59 19.98 3.65
C LYS A 36 11.80 20.67 4.27
N LYS A 37 12.88 19.93 4.54
CA LYS A 37 14.13 20.49 5.05
C LYS A 37 14.74 21.49 4.06
N ALA A 38 14.85 21.12 2.79
CA ALA A 38 15.36 22.03 1.75
C ALA A 38 14.51 23.30 1.58
N LEU A 39 13.19 23.21 1.79
CA LEU A 39 12.30 24.36 1.77
C LEU A 39 12.56 25.32 2.95
N GLN A 40 12.84 24.78 4.14
CA GLN A 40 13.17 25.56 5.33
C GLN A 40 14.54 26.24 5.22
N GLU A 41 15.50 25.60 4.58
CA GLU A 41 16.86 26.12 4.39
C GLU A 41 17.00 27.07 3.18
N ALA A 42 16.00 27.10 2.28
CA ALA A 42 16.03 27.90 1.07
C ALA A 42 15.93 29.41 1.36
N LYS A 43 17.04 30.13 1.15
CA LYS A 43 17.11 31.59 1.34
C LYS A 43 16.58 32.41 0.16
N HIS A 44 16.59 31.85 -1.05
CA HIS A 44 16.20 32.56 -2.26
C HIS A 44 14.79 32.15 -2.75
N PRO A 45 13.89 33.09 -3.10
CA PRO A 45 12.50 32.80 -3.48
C PRO A 45 12.33 31.78 -4.62
N LYS A 46 13.26 31.79 -5.59
CA LYS A 46 13.30 30.81 -6.70
C LYS A 46 13.45 29.37 -6.19
N HIS A 47 14.31 29.14 -5.18
CA HIS A 47 14.52 27.82 -4.59
C HIS A 47 13.31 27.43 -3.74
N THR A 48 12.77 28.35 -2.94
CA THR A 48 11.54 28.13 -2.17
C THR A 48 10.39 27.67 -3.07
N LYS A 49 10.17 28.36 -4.21
CA LYS A 49 9.14 27.98 -5.20
C LYS A 49 9.39 26.62 -5.86
N LYS A 50 10.66 26.25 -6.09
CA LYS A 50 11.03 24.93 -6.63
C LYS A 50 10.74 23.82 -5.62
N HIS A 51 11.17 23.99 -4.36
CA HIS A 51 10.99 23.00 -3.31
C HIS A 51 9.52 22.86 -2.91
N SER A 52 8.74 23.94 -2.88
CA SER A 52 7.31 23.89 -2.56
C SER A 52 6.51 23.13 -3.61
N LYS A 53 6.80 23.35 -4.91
CA LYS A 53 6.19 22.57 -6.00
C LYS A 53 6.50 21.09 -5.87
N ARG A 54 7.77 20.74 -5.61
CA ARG A 54 8.19 19.35 -5.46
C ARG A 54 7.56 18.69 -4.23
N TYR A 55 7.49 19.41 -3.11
CA TYR A 55 6.79 18.96 -1.90
C TYR A 55 5.31 18.65 -2.20
N ALA A 56 4.61 19.54 -2.90
CA ALA A 56 3.20 19.34 -3.26
C ALA A 56 2.99 18.12 -4.17
N ILE A 57 3.90 17.87 -5.12
CA ILE A 57 3.85 16.68 -5.98
C ILE A 57 4.02 15.40 -5.16
N ILE A 58 5.07 15.32 -4.35
CA ILE A 58 5.35 14.12 -3.53
C ILE A 58 4.20 13.87 -2.53
N TYR A 59 3.64 14.93 -1.94
CA TYR A 59 2.50 14.81 -1.05
C TYR A 59 1.27 14.21 -1.75
N LYS A 60 0.96 14.66 -2.98
CA LYS A 60 -0.12 14.08 -3.78
C LYS A 60 0.15 12.61 -4.13
N GLU A 61 1.38 12.28 -4.52
CA GLU A 61 1.79 10.90 -4.78
C GLU A 61 1.60 10.02 -3.54
N LEU A 62 2.05 10.46 -2.37
CA LEU A 62 1.86 9.75 -1.10
C LEU A 62 0.39 9.53 -0.76
N HIS A 63 -0.46 10.51 -1.02
CA HIS A 63 -1.91 10.37 -0.80
C HIS A 63 -2.50 9.27 -1.67
N ILE A 64 -2.15 9.23 -2.96
CA ILE A 64 -2.59 8.19 -3.90
C ILE A 64 -2.08 6.81 -3.48
N LEU A 65 -0.79 6.69 -3.13
CA LEU A 65 -0.19 5.43 -2.69
C LEU A 65 -0.84 4.93 -1.39
N THR A 66 -1.17 5.82 -0.47
CA THR A 66 -1.86 5.47 0.78
C THR A 66 -3.28 4.97 0.51
N ALA A 67 -4.01 5.60 -0.42
CA ALA A 67 -5.33 5.13 -0.83
C ALA A 67 -5.26 3.74 -1.50
N LEU A 68 -4.27 3.52 -2.36
CA LEU A 68 -4.03 2.21 -2.96
C LEU A 68 -3.70 1.15 -1.90
N LYS A 69 -2.91 1.52 -0.88
CA LYS A 69 -2.58 0.62 0.24
C LYS A 69 -3.86 0.20 0.96
N LYS A 70 -4.72 1.15 1.33
CA LYS A 70 -6.02 0.85 1.96
C LYS A 70 -6.88 -0.10 1.11
N LYS A 71 -6.92 0.09 -0.20
CA LYS A 71 -7.65 -0.81 -1.10
C LYS A 71 -7.10 -2.24 -1.06
N ILE A 72 -5.79 -2.40 -1.13
CA ILE A 72 -5.16 -3.74 -1.05
C ILE A 72 -5.41 -4.41 0.30
N ALA A 73 -5.43 -3.66 1.41
CA ALA A 73 -5.80 -4.21 2.73
C ALA A 73 -7.20 -4.81 2.71
N ILE A 74 -8.17 -4.05 2.19
CA ILE A 74 -9.56 -4.52 2.09
C ILE A 74 -9.65 -5.79 1.22
N ASP A 75 -8.91 -5.84 0.12
CA ASP A 75 -8.88 -7.03 -0.74
C ASP A 75 -8.27 -8.24 0.00
N ILE A 76 -7.18 -8.05 0.75
CA ILE A 76 -6.55 -9.09 1.58
C ILE A 76 -7.54 -9.62 2.63
N GLU A 77 -8.20 -8.74 3.39
CA GLU A 77 -9.17 -9.13 4.42
C GLU A 77 -10.33 -9.95 3.86
N LYS A 78 -10.81 -9.59 2.66
CA LYS A 78 -11.85 -10.36 1.97
C LYS A 78 -11.37 -11.76 1.59
N ILE A 79 -10.20 -11.85 0.97
CA ILE A 79 -9.62 -13.15 0.57
C ILE A 79 -9.40 -14.04 1.79
N GLU A 80 -8.89 -13.48 2.89
CA GLU A 80 -8.71 -14.22 4.15
C GLU A 80 -10.04 -14.73 4.72
N ALA A 81 -11.09 -13.90 4.71
CA ALA A 81 -12.41 -14.31 5.17
C ALA A 81 -12.99 -15.45 4.31
N ASP A 82 -12.82 -15.38 2.99
CA ASP A 82 -13.29 -16.42 2.07
C ASP A 82 -12.51 -17.73 2.25
N LEU A 83 -11.18 -17.66 2.39
CA LEU A 83 -10.34 -18.82 2.70
C LEU A 83 -10.74 -19.48 4.02
N ARG A 84 -11.00 -18.70 5.07
CA ARG A 84 -11.46 -19.24 6.37
C ARG A 84 -12.79 -19.98 6.23
N LYS A 85 -13.75 -19.42 5.50
CA LYS A 85 -15.05 -20.07 5.26
C LYS A 85 -14.89 -21.39 4.49
N GLU A 86 -14.04 -21.43 3.48
CA GLU A 86 -13.78 -22.67 2.73
C GLU A 86 -13.08 -23.74 3.59
N LEU A 87 -12.10 -23.35 4.40
CA LEU A 87 -11.43 -24.26 5.33
C LEU A 87 -12.40 -24.88 6.33
N GLU A 88 -13.29 -24.10 6.93
CA GLU A 88 -14.28 -24.63 7.87
C GLU A 88 -15.28 -25.58 7.18
N ARG A 89 -15.69 -25.29 5.94
CA ARG A 89 -16.52 -26.22 5.15
C ARG A 89 -15.81 -27.55 4.89
N ILE A 90 -14.52 -27.52 4.56
CA ILE A 90 -13.72 -28.73 4.34
C ILE A 90 -13.57 -29.52 5.64
N LYS A 91 -13.25 -28.85 6.76
CA LYS A 91 -13.16 -29.50 8.08
C LYS A 91 -14.47 -30.16 8.48
N ALA A 92 -15.60 -29.49 8.27
CA ALA A 92 -16.92 -30.05 8.56
C ALA A 92 -17.21 -31.31 7.73
N ARG A 93 -16.82 -31.33 6.45
CA ARG A 93 -16.95 -32.51 5.57
C ARG A 93 -16.05 -33.68 5.95
N ILE A 94 -14.88 -33.42 6.54
CA ILE A 94 -13.95 -34.47 7.00
C ILE A 94 -14.42 -35.07 8.33
N ARG A 95 -15.14 -34.29 9.15
CA ARG A 95 -15.65 -34.70 10.46
C ARG A 95 -17.04 -35.35 10.43
N ALA A 96 -17.75 -35.25 9.30
CA ALA A 96 -19.05 -35.88 9.07
C ALA A 96 -18.85 -37.26 8.42
#